data_AF-A0AAT9GLC7-F1
#
_entry.id   AF-A0AAT9GLC7-F1
#
_cell.length_a   1.000
_cell.length_b   1.000
_cell.length_c   1.000
_cell.angle_alpha   90.00
_cell.angle_beta   90.00
_cell.angle_gamma   90.00
#
_symmetry.space_group_name_H-M   'P 1'
#
loop_
_entity.id
_entity.type
_entity.pdbx_description
1 polymer ?
#
loop_
_entity_poly.entity_id
_entity_poly.type
_entity_poly.pdbx_seq_one_letter_code
_entity_poly.pdbx_strand_id
1 'polypeptide(L)'
;MNLTKQLTVFILTLLFQVMVVAQSDTPARNNKPQQKVRLDSARQVSGSQLKQDSLLVNTGDTDSASLVIDSTVTDSFRSSIPVVAVKTNDTSTYAKYLTHPYLPLSAKPMFMISDFRETRTLDDLFYLLMGVLLLLAFIRSVFPRYFKNLFVLFFQTSLRQKQTRDQLLQDNLGSVFANLLFIVSTSIYGALIIRHREWLDYPFWHVIFFGAGLLAIVYFGKFLFLQFAGWVFNSREAAMNYTFTVFLVNKVLGISLVPFLFLMAFSTSSLREVAFTISVGLTGVLLLYRYVVSFANIRNTLKVNALHFFLYLCAVEILPLLVLYKLMADYIGGRF
;
A
#
# COMPACT_ATOMS: atom_id res chain seq x y z
N MET A 1 -25.69 2.41 -13.33
CA MET A 1 -26.15 1.33 -12.41
C MET A 1 -25.81 -0.10 -12.88
N ASN A 2 -25.18 -0.31 -14.05
CA ASN A 2 -24.80 -1.65 -14.54
C ASN A 2 -23.34 -2.07 -14.25
N LEU A 3 -22.43 -1.12 -14.00
CA LEU A 3 -21.01 -1.43 -13.81
C LEU A 3 -20.71 -2.11 -12.47
N THR A 4 -21.39 -1.70 -11.39
CA THR A 4 -21.27 -2.33 -10.07
C THR A 4 -21.85 -3.75 -10.05
N LYS A 5 -22.90 -4.02 -10.84
CA LYS A 5 -23.42 -5.38 -11.02
C LYS A 5 -22.47 -6.28 -11.81
N GLN A 6 -21.78 -5.76 -12.82
CA GLN A 6 -20.78 -6.55 -13.56
C GLN A 6 -19.51 -6.80 -12.74
N LEU A 7 -19.06 -5.81 -11.96
CA LEU A 7 -17.90 -5.97 -11.08
C LEU A 7 -18.16 -7.01 -9.98
N THR A 8 -19.37 -7.00 -9.39
CA THR A 8 -19.75 -7.98 -8.36
C THR A 8 -19.89 -9.39 -8.93
N VAL A 9 -20.45 -9.57 -10.13
CA VAL A 9 -20.48 -10.87 -10.81
C VAL A 9 -19.07 -11.37 -11.13
N PHE A 10 -18.18 -10.50 -11.59
CA PHE A 10 -16.79 -10.86 -11.89
C PHE A 10 -16.02 -11.30 -10.64
N ILE A 11 -16.17 -10.56 -9.52
CA ILE A 11 -15.59 -10.92 -8.23
C ILE A 11 -16.17 -12.24 -7.69
N LEU A 12 -17.49 -12.46 -7.85
CA LEU A 12 -18.12 -13.71 -7.43
C LEU A 12 -17.63 -14.91 -8.24
N THR A 13 -17.44 -14.74 -9.56
CA THR A 13 -16.89 -15.80 -10.43
C THR A 13 -15.43 -16.11 -10.11
N LEU A 14 -14.64 -15.10 -9.71
CA LEU A 14 -13.25 -15.28 -9.31
C LEU A 14 -13.13 -16.01 -7.96
N LEU A 15 -14.00 -15.69 -7.00
CA LEU A 15 -14.09 -16.40 -5.71
C LEU A 15 -14.58 -17.84 -5.87
N PHE A 16 -15.51 -18.11 -6.78
CA PHE A 16 -16.02 -19.47 -7.02
C PHE A 16 -14.93 -20.39 -7.61
N GLN A 17 -14.07 -19.88 -8.49
CA GLN A 17 -12.93 -20.66 -9.01
C GLN A 17 -11.87 -20.95 -7.93
N VAL A 18 -11.73 -20.10 -6.92
CA VAL A 18 -10.82 -20.34 -5.79
C VAL A 18 -11.36 -21.42 -4.86
N MET A 19 -12.68 -21.50 -4.63
CA MET A 19 -13.25 -22.54 -3.77
C MET A 19 -13.25 -23.94 -4.42
N VAL A 20 -13.42 -24.04 -5.74
CA VAL A 20 -13.38 -25.33 -6.46
C VAL A 20 -11.97 -25.93 -6.48
N VAL A 21 -10.92 -25.10 -6.43
CA VAL A 21 -9.52 -25.57 -6.38
C VAL A 21 -9.07 -25.89 -4.94
N ALA A 22 -9.76 -25.38 -3.91
CA ALA A 22 -9.39 -25.62 -2.51
C ALA A 22 -9.94 -26.93 -1.90
N GLN A 23 -10.74 -27.71 -2.63
CA GLN A 23 -11.37 -28.93 -2.11
C GLN A 23 -10.71 -30.26 -2.50
N SER A 24 -9.56 -30.26 -3.17
CA SER A 24 -8.78 -31.50 -3.33
C SER A 24 -7.78 -31.66 -2.16
N ASP A 25 -8.06 -32.67 -1.35
CA ASP A 25 -7.17 -33.39 -0.43
C ASP A 25 -7.01 -32.84 1.00
N THR A 26 -7.84 -33.37 1.90
CA THR A 26 -7.47 -33.55 3.32
C THR A 26 -7.89 -34.95 3.77
N PRO A 27 -6.96 -35.90 4.00
CA PRO A 27 -7.31 -37.19 4.57
C PRO A 27 -7.67 -37.07 6.06
N ALA A 28 -8.65 -37.87 6.47
CA ALA A 28 -9.34 -37.83 7.75
C ALA A 28 -8.44 -38.06 8.96
N ARG A 29 -8.62 -37.22 9.99
CA ARG A 29 -8.02 -37.30 11.31
C ARG A 29 -8.77 -38.31 12.19
N ASN A 30 -8.05 -39.29 12.72
CA ASN A 30 -8.57 -40.26 13.70
C ASN A 30 -8.45 -39.68 15.12
N ASN A 31 -9.56 -39.55 15.85
CA ASN A 31 -9.63 -39.07 17.23
C ASN A 31 -9.86 -40.24 18.18
N LYS A 32 -9.13 -40.29 19.30
CA LYS A 32 -9.68 -40.71 20.62
C LYS A 32 -9.07 -39.90 21.77
N PRO A 33 -9.80 -39.71 22.89
CA PRO A 33 -9.55 -38.66 23.89
C PRO A 33 -9.04 -39.21 25.23
N GLN A 34 -8.44 -38.34 26.07
CA GLN A 34 -8.49 -38.35 27.55
C GLN A 34 -7.65 -37.16 28.09
N GLN A 35 -8.23 -36.16 28.79
CA GLN A 35 -8.52 -36.09 30.25
C GLN A 35 -7.27 -35.60 31.02
N LYS A 36 -7.22 -34.66 31.98
CA LYS A 36 -8.07 -33.62 32.63
C LYS A 36 -7.14 -32.95 33.69
N VAL A 37 -7.58 -31.84 34.34
CA VAL A 37 -7.10 -31.28 35.64
C VAL A 37 -5.92 -30.28 35.52
N ARG A 38 -5.84 -29.06 36.11
CA ARG A 38 -6.40 -28.35 37.31
C ARG A 38 -6.33 -26.83 37.03
N LEU A 39 -7.38 -26.02 37.17
CA LEU A 39 -7.80 -25.23 38.35
C LEU A 39 -6.64 -24.56 39.15
N ASP A 40 -6.54 -23.23 39.12
CA ASP A 40 -6.66 -22.39 40.33
C ASP A 40 -6.63 -20.87 40.08
N SER A 41 -7.50 -20.20 40.84
CA SER A 41 -7.40 -18.82 41.35
C SER A 41 -7.61 -17.63 40.41
N ALA A 42 -8.88 -17.32 40.16
CA ALA A 42 -9.35 -15.94 40.06
C ALA A 42 -10.05 -15.56 41.37
N ARG A 43 -9.56 -14.53 42.08
CA ARG A 43 -10.37 -13.84 43.10
C ARG A 43 -10.09 -12.33 43.14
N GLN A 44 -11.10 -11.63 42.62
CA GLN A 44 -11.61 -10.30 42.90
C GLN A 44 -10.81 -9.35 43.81
N VAL A 45 -10.49 -8.19 43.24
CA VAL A 45 -10.20 -6.93 43.94
C VAL A 45 -11.49 -6.46 44.63
N SER A 46 -11.42 -6.30 45.96
CA SER A 46 -12.54 -5.91 46.82
C SER A 46 -12.48 -4.42 47.15
N GLY A 47 -13.65 -3.88 47.48
CA GLY A 47 -13.95 -2.47 47.62
C GLY A 47 -13.26 -1.74 48.77
N SER A 48 -13.30 -0.42 48.60
CA SER A 48 -13.03 0.65 49.55
C SER A 48 -13.51 0.37 50.98
N GLN A 49 -12.61 0.56 51.96
CA GLN A 49 -12.99 0.86 53.34
C GLN A 49 -12.51 2.26 53.72
N LEU A 50 -13.47 3.14 53.97
CA LEU A 50 -13.32 4.33 54.81
C LEU A 50 -13.26 3.87 56.27
N LYS A 51 -12.19 4.21 56.98
CA LYS A 51 -12.06 3.98 58.43
C LYS A 51 -12.17 5.34 59.14
N GLN A 52 -13.14 5.43 60.04
CA GLN A 52 -13.42 6.54 60.94
C GLN A 52 -12.23 6.83 61.87
N ASP A 53 -11.92 8.12 62.06
CA ASP A 53 -11.05 8.60 63.12
C ASP A 53 -11.85 8.85 64.41
N SER A 54 -11.33 8.31 65.50
CA SER A 54 -11.84 8.36 66.86
C SER A 54 -11.36 9.61 67.60
N LEU A 55 -12.27 10.45 68.08
CA LEU A 55 -12.03 11.32 69.23
C LEU A 55 -12.82 10.79 70.42
N LEU A 56 -12.08 10.19 71.34
CA LEU A 56 -12.53 9.80 72.68
C LEU A 56 -12.59 11.07 73.55
N VAL A 57 -13.77 11.39 74.09
CA VAL A 57 -13.88 12.23 75.28
C VAL A 57 -14.54 11.40 76.37
N ASN A 58 -13.74 11.15 77.40
CA ASN A 58 -14.03 10.35 78.56
C ASN A 58 -15.13 11.03 79.41
N THR A 59 -16.18 10.28 79.71
CA THR A 59 -17.21 10.66 80.69
C THR A 59 -16.76 10.25 82.09
N GLY A 60 -16.69 11.22 83.01
CA GLY A 60 -16.53 10.95 84.44
C GLY A 60 -16.02 12.18 85.19
N ASP A 61 -16.94 12.88 85.84
CA ASP A 61 -16.81 13.54 87.16
C ASP A 61 -17.51 14.91 87.23
N THR A 62 -18.67 14.88 87.89
CA THR A 62 -19.22 15.85 88.86
C THR A 62 -19.02 17.36 88.70
N ASP A 63 -20.18 18.03 88.78
CA ASP A 63 -20.41 19.36 89.38
C ASP A 63 -20.01 20.61 88.60
N SER A 64 -20.88 21.05 87.68
CA SER A 64 -21.09 22.49 87.38
C SER A 64 -22.48 22.76 86.76
N ALA A 65 -23.55 22.11 87.23
CA ALA A 65 -24.90 22.27 86.66
C ALA A 65 -25.67 23.53 87.12
N SER A 66 -25.01 24.57 87.64
CA SER A 66 -25.72 25.74 88.20
C SER A 66 -25.16 27.12 87.86
N LEU A 67 -24.30 27.26 86.84
CA LEU A 67 -23.79 28.59 86.41
C LEU A 67 -23.93 28.88 84.91
N VAL A 68 -24.78 28.14 84.18
CA VAL A 68 -24.87 28.23 82.71
C VAL A 68 -26.10 28.99 82.20
N ILE A 69 -26.93 29.58 83.07
CA ILE A 69 -28.20 30.20 82.63
C ILE A 69 -28.09 31.71 82.29
N ASP A 70 -27.00 32.41 82.63
CA ASP A 70 -26.98 33.88 82.52
C ASP A 70 -25.88 34.48 81.63
N SER A 71 -25.38 33.73 80.63
CA SER A 71 -24.33 34.27 79.72
C SER A 71 -24.51 33.93 78.23
N THR A 72 -25.57 33.21 77.86
CA THR A 72 -25.74 32.71 76.48
C THR A 72 -26.80 33.45 75.66
N VAL A 73 -27.46 34.47 76.22
CA VAL A 73 -28.59 35.14 75.55
C VAL A 73 -28.28 36.58 75.10
N THR A 74 -27.20 37.19 75.58
CA THR A 74 -26.89 38.61 75.27
C THR A 74 -25.76 38.82 74.27
N ASP A 75 -24.97 37.79 73.93
CA ASP A 75 -23.81 37.96 73.05
C ASP A 75 -24.05 37.56 71.57
N SER A 76 -25.24 37.04 71.24
CA SER A 76 -25.58 36.62 69.87
C SER A 76 -26.13 37.74 68.99
N PHE A 77 -26.45 38.92 69.55
CA PHE A 77 -27.15 40.00 68.84
C PHE A 77 -26.30 41.22 68.50
N ARG A 78 -24.99 41.23 68.80
CA ARG A 78 -24.13 42.40 68.59
C ARG A 78 -22.84 42.20 67.78
N SER A 79 -22.74 41.13 67.01
CA SER A 79 -21.76 41.05 65.94
C SER A 79 -22.47 40.86 64.60
N SER A 80 -22.97 41.95 64.02
CA SER A 80 -23.18 41.99 62.59
C SER A 80 -21.81 42.01 61.92
N ILE A 81 -21.18 40.83 61.83
CA ILE A 81 -20.03 40.63 60.96
C ILE A 81 -20.54 41.01 59.56
N PRO A 82 -19.97 42.00 58.87
CA PRO A 82 -20.30 42.18 57.46
C PRO A 82 -19.96 40.85 56.80
N VAL A 83 -20.97 40.16 56.27
CA VAL A 83 -20.74 39.00 55.41
C VAL A 83 -19.95 39.55 54.24
N VAL A 84 -18.62 39.43 54.31
CA VAL A 84 -17.74 39.68 53.18
C VAL A 84 -18.18 38.64 52.17
N ALA A 85 -18.88 39.09 51.14
CA ALA A 85 -19.28 38.25 50.02
C ALA A 85 -18.01 37.60 49.50
N VAL A 86 -17.77 36.34 49.88
CA VAL A 86 -16.65 35.56 49.38
C VAL A 86 -16.86 35.52 47.88
N LYS A 87 -15.90 36.06 47.14
CA LYS A 87 -15.93 36.10 45.69
C LYS A 87 -15.83 34.65 45.20
N THR A 88 -16.98 33.98 45.10
CA THR A 88 -17.03 32.60 44.63
C THR A 88 -16.59 32.60 43.18
N ASN A 89 -15.53 31.86 42.88
CA ASN A 89 -15.11 31.65 41.50
C ASN A 89 -16.25 30.93 40.78
N ASP A 90 -16.86 31.62 39.81
CA ASP A 90 -17.94 31.10 38.99
C ASP A 90 -17.42 29.94 38.12
N THR A 91 -17.66 28.71 38.55
CA THR A 91 -17.25 27.49 37.85
C THR A 91 -18.32 26.96 36.91
N SER A 92 -19.59 27.38 37.05
CA SER A 92 -20.72 26.82 36.29
C SER A 92 -21.12 27.66 35.09
N THR A 93 -21.01 28.98 35.17
CA THR A 93 -21.68 29.87 34.20
C THR A 93 -20.76 30.33 33.08
N TYR A 94 -19.46 30.03 33.18
CA TYR A 94 -18.40 30.45 32.24
C TYR A 94 -18.46 31.95 31.89
N ALA A 95 -19.08 32.78 32.74
CA ALA A 95 -19.40 34.17 32.43
C ALA A 95 -18.15 35.02 32.14
N LYS A 96 -17.02 34.63 32.75
CA LYS A 96 -15.69 35.22 32.51
C LYS A 96 -15.23 35.12 31.04
N TYR A 97 -15.65 34.09 30.31
CA TYR A 97 -15.22 33.85 28.93
C TYR A 97 -16.12 34.54 27.90
N LEU A 98 -17.32 34.99 28.30
CA LEU A 98 -18.24 35.73 27.43
C LEU A 98 -17.71 37.11 27.03
N THR A 99 -16.85 37.72 27.86
CA THR A 99 -16.32 39.07 27.65
C THR A 99 -14.89 39.08 27.10
N HIS A 100 -14.46 38.02 26.41
CA HIS A 100 -13.08 37.91 25.94
C HIS A 100 -12.80 38.90 24.78
N PRO A 101 -11.74 39.74 24.86
CA PRO A 101 -11.47 40.80 23.87
C PRO A 101 -11.36 40.33 22.42
N TYR A 102 -10.96 39.08 22.21
CA TYR A 102 -10.70 38.50 20.88
C TYR A 102 -11.81 37.58 20.38
N LEU A 103 -12.85 37.31 21.19
CA LEU A 103 -13.96 36.41 20.84
C LEU A 103 -15.26 37.21 20.97
N PRO A 104 -15.80 37.75 19.86
CA PRO A 104 -17.01 38.56 19.88
C PRO A 104 -18.26 37.67 19.99
N LEU A 105 -18.41 36.96 21.11
CA LEU A 105 -19.51 36.01 21.37
C LEU A 105 -20.88 36.68 21.47
N SER A 106 -20.90 37.99 21.76
CA SER A 106 -22.12 38.81 21.87
C SER A 106 -22.36 39.68 20.61
N ALA A 107 -21.45 39.64 19.62
CA ALA A 107 -21.63 40.41 18.40
C ALA A 107 -22.65 39.74 17.46
N LYS A 108 -23.21 40.52 16.54
CA LYS A 108 -24.14 39.99 15.53
C LYS A 108 -23.46 38.89 14.71
N PRO A 109 -24.15 37.77 14.43
CA PRO A 109 -23.58 36.69 13.64
C PRO A 109 -23.16 37.23 12.28
N MET A 110 -21.89 37.05 11.95
CA MET A 110 -21.31 37.43 10.66
C MET A 110 -21.11 36.17 9.84
N PHE A 111 -21.59 36.19 8.59
CA PHE A 111 -21.40 35.09 7.67
C PHE A 111 -19.92 35.01 7.29
N MET A 112 -19.25 33.98 7.79
CA MET A 112 -17.91 33.62 7.36
C MET A 112 -18.04 32.51 6.32
N ILE A 113 -17.52 32.75 5.11
CA ILE A 113 -17.37 31.70 4.12
C ILE A 113 -16.22 30.81 4.63
N SER A 114 -16.56 29.74 5.33
CA SER A 114 -15.60 28.71 5.71
C SER A 114 -15.27 27.90 4.47
N ASP A 115 -14.14 28.19 3.84
CA ASP A 115 -13.56 27.29 2.85
C ASP A 115 -13.00 26.08 3.59
N PHE A 116 -13.66 24.93 3.46
CA PHE A 116 -13.13 23.69 4.01
C PHE A 116 -11.91 23.33 3.17
N ARG A 117 -10.73 23.31 3.79
CA ARG A 117 -9.51 22.83 3.11
C ARG A 117 -9.78 21.43 2.56
N GLU A 118 -9.86 21.29 1.24
CA GLU A 118 -9.81 19.99 0.59
C GLU A 118 -8.43 19.39 0.88
N THR A 119 -8.36 18.56 1.91
CA THR A 119 -7.15 17.78 2.18
C THR A 119 -7.06 16.73 1.09
N ARG A 120 -6.21 16.97 0.09
CA ARG A 120 -5.82 15.93 -0.87
C ARG A 120 -5.06 14.85 -0.10
N THR A 121 -5.78 13.84 0.38
CA THR A 121 -5.21 12.71 1.09
C THR A 121 -4.35 11.91 0.13
N LEU A 122 -3.10 11.63 0.54
CA LEU A 122 -2.21 10.71 -0.17
C LEU A 122 -2.42 9.26 0.27
N ASP A 123 -3.42 9.04 1.13
CA ASP A 123 -3.72 7.78 1.79
C ASP A 123 -4.00 6.67 0.77
N ASP A 124 -4.77 6.97 -0.28
CA ASP A 124 -5.08 5.99 -1.31
C ASP A 124 -3.82 5.53 -2.07
N LEU A 125 -2.89 6.45 -2.35
CA LEU A 125 -1.61 6.13 -3.00
C LEU A 125 -0.73 5.28 -2.08
N PHE A 126 -0.74 5.57 -0.77
CA PHE A 126 -0.05 4.80 0.25
C PHE A 126 -0.55 3.36 0.32
N TYR A 127 -1.87 3.15 0.41
CA TYR A 127 -2.44 1.80 0.44
C TYR A 127 -2.19 1.02 -0.85
N LEU A 128 -2.21 1.69 -2.01
CA LEU A 128 -1.86 1.05 -3.28
C LEU A 128 -0.39 0.63 -3.33
N LEU A 129 0.55 1.50 -2.93
CA LEU A 129 1.98 1.16 -2.86
C LEU A 129 2.23 0.03 -1.83
N MET A 130 1.52 0.04 -0.72
CA MET A 130 1.56 -1.03 0.27
C MET A 130 1.06 -2.36 -0.33
N GLY A 131 0.02 -2.33 -1.15
CA GLY A 131 -0.43 -3.49 -1.93
C GLY A 131 0.63 -4.04 -2.88
N VAL A 132 1.40 -3.17 -3.54
CA VAL A 132 2.53 -3.59 -4.39
C VAL A 132 3.64 -4.23 -3.57
N LEU A 133 3.99 -3.67 -2.40
CA LEU A 133 4.94 -4.28 -1.48
C LEU A 133 4.45 -5.63 -0.97
N LEU A 134 3.17 -5.74 -0.64
CA LEU A 134 2.56 -6.99 -0.21
C LEU A 134 2.66 -8.03 -1.31
N LEU A 135 2.36 -7.68 -2.56
CA LEU A 135 2.52 -8.59 -3.70
C LEU A 135 3.98 -9.04 -3.87
N LEU A 136 4.95 -8.12 -3.74
CA LEU A 136 6.38 -8.46 -3.79
C LEU A 136 6.78 -9.40 -2.64
N ALA A 137 6.34 -9.09 -1.41
CA ALA A 137 6.60 -9.90 -0.23
C ALA A 137 5.97 -11.29 -0.35
N PHE A 138 4.75 -11.37 -0.89
CA PHE A 138 4.04 -12.61 -1.18
C PHE A 138 4.83 -13.48 -2.16
N ILE A 139 5.31 -12.92 -3.29
CA ILE A 139 6.14 -13.65 -4.24
C ILE A 139 7.41 -14.18 -3.57
N ARG A 140 8.10 -13.32 -2.80
CA ARG A 140 9.32 -13.70 -2.09
C ARG A 140 9.09 -14.79 -1.04
N SER A 141 7.97 -14.76 -0.34
CA SER A 141 7.67 -15.68 0.77
C SER A 141 7.12 -17.02 0.28
N VAL A 142 6.20 -17.02 -0.69
CA VAL A 142 5.55 -18.24 -1.19
C VAL A 142 6.42 -18.95 -2.22
N PHE A 143 7.15 -18.20 -3.05
CA PHE A 143 8.02 -18.75 -4.10
C PHE A 143 9.49 -18.34 -3.90
N PRO A 144 10.14 -18.67 -2.75
CA PRO A 144 11.49 -18.22 -2.46
C PRO A 144 12.54 -18.78 -3.44
N ARG A 145 12.33 -20.01 -3.92
CA ARG A 145 13.20 -20.63 -4.94
C ARG A 145 13.09 -19.92 -6.28
N TYR A 146 11.88 -19.60 -6.72
CA TYR A 146 11.63 -18.80 -7.92
C TYR A 146 12.32 -17.45 -7.84
N PHE A 147 12.10 -16.72 -6.74
CA PHE A 147 12.66 -15.39 -6.53
C PHE A 147 14.19 -15.43 -6.57
N LYS A 148 14.82 -16.37 -5.85
CA LYS A 148 16.27 -16.55 -5.87
C LYS A 148 16.78 -16.86 -7.29
N ASN A 149 16.15 -17.82 -7.97
CA ASN A 149 16.56 -18.23 -9.31
C ASN A 149 16.42 -17.11 -10.33
N LEU A 150 15.40 -16.25 -10.20
CA LEU A 150 15.19 -15.08 -11.06
C LEU A 150 16.39 -14.11 -10.98
N PHE A 151 16.84 -13.75 -9.77
CA PHE A 151 17.99 -12.87 -9.60
C PHE A 151 19.31 -13.55 -9.98
N VAL A 152 19.50 -14.82 -9.60
CA VAL A 152 20.70 -15.57 -9.98
C VAL A 152 20.83 -15.62 -11.50
N LEU A 153 19.74 -15.92 -12.21
CA LEU A 153 19.75 -16.05 -13.66
C LEU A 153 20.04 -14.72 -14.38
N PHE A 154 19.67 -13.59 -13.77
CA PHE A 154 19.98 -12.27 -14.29
C PHE A 154 21.48 -11.94 -14.21
N PHE A 155 22.18 -12.42 -13.17
CA PHE A 155 23.61 -12.15 -12.93
C PHE A 155 24.57 -13.29 -13.33
N GLN A 156 24.07 -14.46 -13.75
CA GLN A 156 24.87 -15.66 -14.00
C GLN A 156 25.16 -15.91 -15.49
N THR A 157 26.33 -16.50 -15.81
CA THR A 157 26.75 -16.85 -17.18
C THR A 157 26.74 -18.37 -17.52
N SER A 158 26.50 -18.62 -18.81
CA SER A 158 26.64 -19.82 -19.66
C SER A 158 25.96 -21.14 -19.25
N LEU A 159 26.60 -22.03 -18.50
CA LEU A 159 26.12 -23.42 -18.35
C LEU A 159 25.07 -23.61 -17.25
N ARG A 160 25.29 -23.02 -16.09
CA ARG A 160 24.28 -23.00 -15.00
C ARG A 160 23.03 -22.21 -15.37
N GLN A 161 23.17 -21.31 -16.35
CA GLN A 161 22.07 -20.52 -16.89
C GLN A 161 20.95 -21.40 -17.47
N LYS A 162 21.29 -22.50 -18.17
CA LYS A 162 20.31 -23.41 -18.76
C LYS A 162 19.51 -24.16 -17.69
N GLN A 163 20.20 -24.73 -16.69
CA GLN A 163 19.55 -25.44 -15.58
C GLN A 163 18.63 -24.53 -14.76
N THR A 164 19.11 -23.33 -14.41
CA THR A 164 18.32 -22.36 -13.65
C THR A 164 17.11 -21.87 -14.46
N ARG A 165 17.26 -21.71 -15.78
CA ARG A 165 16.16 -21.40 -16.70
C ARG A 165 15.10 -22.50 -16.71
N ASP A 166 15.50 -23.77 -16.83
CA ASP A 166 14.56 -24.89 -16.86
C ASP A 166 13.78 -25.00 -15.54
N GLN A 167 14.43 -24.76 -14.40
CA GLN A 167 13.76 -24.66 -13.10
C GLN A 167 12.77 -23.49 -13.04
N LEU A 168 13.10 -22.36 -13.65
CA LEU A 168 12.24 -21.17 -13.67
C LEU A 168 11.02 -21.35 -14.57
N LEU A 169 11.14 -22.17 -15.62
CA LEU A 169 10.03 -22.51 -16.53
C LEU A 169 9.05 -23.51 -15.92
N GLN A 170 9.47 -24.32 -14.95
CA GLN A 170 8.56 -25.23 -14.23
C GLN A 170 7.65 -24.50 -13.24
N ASP A 171 8.09 -23.36 -12.70
CA ASP A 171 7.33 -22.58 -11.72
C ASP A 171 6.43 -21.53 -12.41
N ASN A 172 5.33 -22.05 -12.99
CA ASN A 172 4.37 -21.23 -13.73
C ASN A 172 3.62 -20.24 -12.82
N LEU A 173 3.30 -20.60 -11.58
CA LEU A 173 2.56 -19.74 -10.66
C LEU A 173 3.41 -18.54 -10.21
N GLY A 174 4.66 -18.76 -9.78
CA GLY A 174 5.57 -17.67 -9.43
C GLY A 174 5.80 -16.71 -10.60
N SER A 175 5.85 -17.25 -11.83
CA SER A 175 5.94 -16.47 -13.07
C SER A 175 4.73 -15.56 -13.30
N VAL A 176 3.51 -16.03 -13.07
CA VAL A 176 2.29 -15.22 -13.23
C VAL A 176 2.27 -14.06 -12.24
N PHE A 177 2.54 -14.31 -10.96
CA PHE A 177 2.57 -13.24 -9.95
C PHE A 177 3.68 -12.21 -10.22
N ALA A 178 4.86 -12.64 -10.67
CA ALA A 178 5.94 -11.73 -11.02
C ALA A 178 5.61 -10.87 -12.27
N ASN A 179 4.89 -11.43 -13.24
CA ASN A 179 4.38 -10.66 -14.39
C ASN A 179 3.30 -9.66 -13.95
N LEU A 180 2.41 -10.05 -13.04
CA LEU A 180 1.41 -9.15 -12.46
C LEU A 180 2.09 -7.99 -11.74
N LEU A 181 3.11 -8.28 -10.91
CA LEU A 181 3.90 -7.26 -10.22
C LEU A 181 4.54 -6.29 -11.22
N PHE A 182 5.10 -6.79 -12.32
CA PHE A 182 5.66 -5.95 -13.38
C PHE A 182 4.60 -5.01 -13.98
N ILE A 183 3.46 -5.54 -14.43
CA ILE A 183 2.40 -4.72 -15.03
C ILE A 183 1.93 -3.62 -14.07
N VAL A 184 1.67 -3.98 -12.81
CA VAL A 184 1.19 -3.02 -11.79
C VAL A 184 2.26 -1.98 -11.48
N SER A 185 3.48 -2.40 -11.15
CA SER A 185 4.58 -1.47 -10.80
C SER A 185 4.96 -0.54 -11.94
N THR A 186 5.05 -1.04 -13.18
CA THR A 186 5.38 -0.22 -14.35
C THR A 186 4.24 0.74 -14.71
N SER A 187 2.98 0.32 -14.54
CA SER A 187 1.84 1.22 -14.75
C SER A 187 1.82 2.37 -13.74
N ILE A 188 2.00 2.06 -12.45
CA ILE A 188 2.08 3.09 -11.40
C ILE A 188 3.27 4.02 -11.64
N TYR A 189 4.43 3.46 -12.00
CA TYR A 189 5.62 4.24 -12.35
C TYR A 189 5.35 5.19 -13.52
N GLY A 190 4.73 4.70 -14.60
CA GLY A 190 4.33 5.53 -15.74
C GLY A 190 3.37 6.65 -15.36
N ALA A 191 2.36 6.35 -14.54
CA ALA A 191 1.42 7.35 -14.03
C ALA A 191 2.11 8.41 -13.14
N LEU A 192 3.10 8.02 -12.33
CA LEU A 192 3.91 8.95 -11.53
C LEU A 192 4.78 9.85 -12.42
N ILE A 193 5.34 9.34 -13.52
CA ILE A 193 6.10 10.16 -14.49
C ILE A 193 5.18 11.19 -15.15
N ILE A 194 4.03 10.75 -15.67
CA ILE A 194 3.06 11.62 -16.34
C ILE A 194 2.61 12.73 -15.40
N ARG A 195 2.34 12.39 -14.13
CA ARG A 195 1.97 13.36 -13.10
C ARG A 195 3.12 14.30 -12.73
N HIS A 196 4.36 13.82 -12.67
CA HIS A 196 5.54 14.64 -12.35
C HIS A 196 5.84 15.66 -13.45
N ARG A 197 5.61 15.30 -14.71
CA ARG A 197 5.87 16.14 -15.88
C ARG A 197 4.65 16.94 -16.37
N GLU A 198 3.50 16.76 -15.72
CA GLU A 198 2.21 17.37 -16.10
C GLU A 198 1.84 17.14 -17.58
N TRP A 199 2.21 15.98 -18.14
CA TRP A 199 1.98 15.67 -19.55
C TRP A 199 0.50 15.41 -19.90
N LEU A 200 -0.30 15.02 -18.92
CA LEU A 200 -1.68 14.63 -19.12
C LEU A 200 -2.54 15.10 -17.94
N ASP A 201 -3.55 15.92 -18.22
CA ASP A 201 -4.54 16.34 -17.23
C ASP A 201 -5.73 15.36 -17.21
N TYR A 202 -5.49 14.18 -16.63
CA TYR A 202 -6.47 13.11 -16.52
C TYR A 202 -6.40 12.45 -15.14
N PRO A 203 -7.53 11.96 -14.57
CA PRO A 203 -7.54 11.35 -13.25
C PRO A 203 -6.53 10.21 -13.10
N PHE A 204 -5.65 10.36 -12.10
CA PHE A 204 -4.51 9.47 -11.82
C PHE A 204 -4.86 7.98 -11.82
N TRP A 205 -5.98 7.59 -11.20
CA TRP A 205 -6.43 6.20 -11.13
C TRP A 205 -6.73 5.58 -12.49
N HIS A 206 -7.30 6.38 -13.40
CA HIS A 206 -7.61 5.90 -14.73
C HIS A 206 -6.33 5.76 -15.56
N VAL A 207 -5.35 6.66 -15.38
CA VAL A 207 -4.03 6.54 -16.03
C VAL A 207 -3.36 5.22 -15.62
N ILE A 208 -3.42 4.83 -14.34
CA ILE A 208 -2.90 3.53 -13.88
C ILE A 208 -3.68 2.37 -14.51
N PHE A 209 -5.02 2.44 -14.53
CA PHE A 209 -5.83 1.34 -15.06
C PHE A 209 -5.62 1.13 -16.57
N PHE A 210 -5.71 2.22 -17.35
CA PHE A 210 -5.45 2.17 -18.79
C PHE A 210 -3.99 1.84 -19.11
N GLY A 211 -3.04 2.36 -18.33
CA GLY A 211 -1.62 2.01 -18.45
C GLY A 211 -1.36 0.52 -18.23
N ALA A 212 -2.00 -0.08 -17.21
CA ALA A 212 -1.89 -1.50 -16.93
C ALA A 212 -2.53 -2.35 -18.04
N GLY A 213 -3.73 -1.96 -18.50
CA GLY A 213 -4.42 -2.62 -19.61
C GLY A 213 -3.64 -2.56 -20.91
N LEU A 214 -3.08 -1.39 -21.25
CA LEU A 214 -2.25 -1.17 -22.42
C LEU A 214 -0.99 -2.06 -22.38
N LEU A 215 -0.27 -2.06 -21.24
CA LEU A 215 0.89 -2.94 -21.06
C LEU A 215 0.51 -4.41 -21.21
N ALA A 216 -0.59 -4.84 -20.60
CA ALA A 216 -1.07 -6.22 -20.71
C ALA A 216 -1.35 -6.60 -22.17
N ILE A 217 -2.07 -5.76 -22.91
CA ILE A 217 -2.39 -5.99 -24.33
C ILE A 217 -1.11 -6.04 -25.18
N VAL A 218 -0.20 -5.08 -25.00
CA VAL A 218 1.05 -5.01 -25.78
C VAL A 218 1.92 -6.25 -25.55
N TYR A 219 2.12 -6.64 -24.29
CA TYR A 219 2.95 -7.81 -23.99
C TYR A 219 2.28 -9.14 -24.33
N PHE A 220 0.96 -9.23 -24.21
CA PHE A 220 0.21 -10.40 -24.67
C PHE A 220 0.26 -10.52 -26.20
N GLY A 221 0.01 -9.44 -26.93
CA GLY A 221 0.14 -9.40 -28.39
C GLY A 221 1.56 -9.77 -28.84
N LYS A 222 2.58 -9.24 -28.16
CA LYS A 222 3.99 -9.59 -28.41
C LYS A 222 4.23 -11.10 -28.21
N PHE A 223 3.71 -11.69 -27.14
CA PHE A 223 3.83 -13.12 -26.88
C PHE A 223 3.19 -13.98 -27.98
N LEU A 224 1.98 -13.64 -28.41
CA LEU A 224 1.26 -14.35 -29.49
C LEU A 224 2.03 -14.26 -30.81
N PHE A 225 2.48 -13.05 -31.17
CA PHE A 225 3.22 -12.82 -32.40
C PHE A 225 4.53 -13.62 -32.43
N LEU A 226 5.28 -13.63 -31.32
CA LEU A 226 6.54 -14.36 -31.21
C LEU A 226 6.35 -15.87 -31.35
N GLN A 227 5.28 -16.42 -30.77
CA GLN A 227 4.97 -17.84 -30.92
C GLN A 227 4.58 -18.18 -32.36
N PHE A 228 3.78 -17.33 -33.00
CA PHE A 228 3.42 -17.50 -34.40
C PHE A 228 4.65 -17.44 -35.31
N ALA A 229 5.51 -16.43 -35.14
CA ALA A 229 6.75 -16.30 -35.91
C ALA A 229 7.69 -17.50 -35.71
N GLY A 230 7.87 -17.95 -34.47
CA GLY A 230 8.68 -19.13 -34.18
C GLY A 230 8.16 -20.42 -34.82
N TRP A 231 6.84 -20.54 -34.97
CA TRP A 231 6.21 -21.64 -35.69
C TRP A 231 6.41 -21.53 -37.21
N VAL A 232 6.15 -20.35 -37.80
CA VAL A 232 6.29 -20.11 -39.25
C VAL A 232 7.71 -20.34 -39.75
N PHE A 233 8.71 -19.88 -39.00
CA PHE A 233 10.13 -19.99 -39.40
C PHE A 233 10.81 -21.27 -38.94
N ASN A 234 10.06 -22.23 -38.37
CA ASN A 234 10.59 -23.47 -37.79
C ASN A 234 11.75 -23.24 -36.79
N SER A 235 11.72 -22.11 -36.10
CA SER A 235 12.76 -21.64 -35.17
C SER A 235 12.21 -21.47 -33.75
N ARG A 236 11.32 -22.39 -33.35
CA ARG A 236 10.60 -22.36 -32.08
C ARG A 236 11.51 -22.22 -30.86
N GLU A 237 12.67 -22.88 -30.86
CA GLU A 237 13.64 -22.79 -29.76
C GLU A 237 14.20 -21.36 -29.62
N ALA A 238 14.56 -20.71 -30.73
CA ALA A 238 15.05 -19.33 -30.72
C ALA A 238 13.97 -18.35 -30.25
N ALA A 239 12.73 -18.52 -30.72
CA ALA A 239 11.59 -17.69 -30.31
C ALA A 239 11.25 -17.84 -28.81
N MET A 240 11.26 -19.07 -28.28
CA MET A 240 11.08 -19.32 -26.84
C MET A 240 12.24 -18.76 -26.01
N ASN A 241 13.47 -18.82 -26.52
CA ASN A 241 14.63 -18.25 -25.87
C ASN A 241 14.54 -16.73 -25.74
N TYR A 242 14.19 -16.04 -26.82
CA TYR A 242 13.95 -14.60 -26.83
C TYR A 242 12.79 -14.21 -25.90
N THR A 243 11.64 -14.87 -26.04
CA THR A 243 10.45 -14.59 -25.24
C THR A 243 10.73 -14.70 -23.74
N PHE A 244 11.45 -15.74 -23.31
CA PHE A 244 11.88 -15.90 -21.94
C PHE A 244 12.79 -14.77 -21.45
N THR A 245 13.79 -14.36 -22.25
CA THR A 245 14.67 -13.24 -21.91
C THR A 245 13.87 -11.95 -21.73
N VAL A 246 12.92 -11.65 -22.62
CA VAL A 246 12.04 -10.47 -22.51
C VAL A 246 11.24 -10.50 -21.21
N PHE A 247 10.55 -11.61 -20.92
CA PHE A 247 9.77 -11.73 -19.69
C PHE A 247 10.62 -11.70 -18.42
N LEU A 248 11.82 -12.27 -18.46
CA LEU A 248 12.76 -12.23 -17.34
C LEU A 248 13.17 -10.79 -17.03
N VAL A 249 13.60 -10.03 -18.03
CA VAL A 249 14.00 -8.63 -17.84
C VAL A 249 12.82 -7.79 -17.35
N ASN A 250 11.61 -7.99 -17.89
CA ASN A 250 10.42 -7.29 -17.41
C ASN A 250 10.16 -7.55 -15.92
N LYS A 251 10.22 -8.81 -15.47
CA LYS A 251 10.02 -9.14 -14.05
C LYS A 251 11.07 -8.50 -13.15
N VAL A 252 12.35 -8.53 -13.56
CA VAL A 252 13.43 -7.85 -12.85
C VAL A 252 13.18 -6.34 -12.79
N LEU A 253 12.79 -5.74 -13.91
CA LEU A 253 12.46 -4.32 -14.01
C LEU A 253 11.32 -3.96 -13.04
N GLY A 254 10.23 -4.73 -13.03
CA GLY A 254 9.11 -4.54 -12.12
C GLY A 254 9.52 -4.56 -10.65
N ILE A 255 10.30 -5.57 -10.24
CA ILE A 255 10.82 -5.66 -8.87
C ILE A 255 11.76 -4.49 -8.53
N SER A 256 12.62 -4.11 -9.48
CA SER A 256 13.60 -3.03 -9.28
C SER A 256 12.97 -1.64 -9.20
N LEU A 257 11.80 -1.42 -9.81
CA LEU A 257 11.06 -0.16 -9.77
C LEU A 257 10.36 0.08 -8.44
N VAL A 258 9.98 -0.98 -7.71
CA VAL A 258 9.24 -0.85 -6.44
C VAL A 258 9.86 0.16 -5.46
N PRO A 259 11.17 0.13 -5.12
CA PRO A 259 11.75 1.13 -4.23
C PRO A 259 11.65 2.57 -4.78
N PHE A 260 11.73 2.76 -6.10
CA PHE A 260 11.59 4.08 -6.72
C PHE A 260 10.15 4.59 -6.67
N LEU A 261 9.14 3.72 -6.68
CA LEU A 261 7.75 4.13 -6.50
C LEU A 261 7.56 4.88 -5.16
N PHE A 262 8.14 4.37 -4.07
CA PHE A 262 8.06 5.01 -2.76
C PHE A 262 8.79 6.35 -2.72
N LEU A 263 10.00 6.41 -3.27
CA LEU A 263 10.78 7.64 -3.33
C LEU A 263 10.04 8.70 -4.15
N MET A 264 9.50 8.34 -5.32
CA MET A 264 8.79 9.28 -6.17
C MET A 264 7.44 9.73 -5.58
N ALA A 265 6.73 8.85 -4.89
CA ALA A 265 5.42 9.14 -4.31
C ALA A 265 5.51 10.06 -3.08
N PHE A 266 6.49 9.84 -2.19
CA PHE A 266 6.50 10.46 -0.86
C PHE A 266 7.70 11.37 -0.56
N SER A 267 8.71 11.46 -1.42
CA SER A 267 9.85 12.34 -1.12
C SER A 267 9.58 13.81 -1.45
N THR A 268 10.43 14.67 -0.86
CA THR A 268 10.57 16.08 -1.24
C THR A 268 10.93 16.25 -2.71
N SER A 269 10.70 17.43 -3.28
CA SER A 269 10.92 17.72 -4.70
C SER A 269 12.33 17.39 -5.18
N SER A 270 13.37 17.74 -4.41
CA SER A 270 14.76 17.44 -4.76
C SER A 270 15.06 15.94 -4.83
N LEU A 271 14.63 15.18 -3.83
CA LEU A 271 14.83 13.73 -3.80
C LEU A 271 14.03 13.02 -4.91
N ARG A 272 12.89 13.58 -5.30
CA ARG A 272 12.01 13.03 -6.33
C ARG A 272 12.65 13.12 -7.70
N GLU A 273 13.28 14.25 -8.02
CA GLU A 273 14.03 14.44 -9.28
C GLU A 273 15.23 13.49 -9.38
N VAL A 274 15.97 13.32 -8.28
CA VAL A 274 17.09 12.38 -8.21
C VAL A 274 16.59 10.94 -8.40
N ALA A 275 15.53 10.55 -7.69
CA ALA A 275 14.92 9.23 -7.83
C ALA A 275 14.43 8.97 -9.26
N PHE A 276 13.76 9.95 -9.88
CA PHE A 276 13.32 9.89 -11.28
C PHE A 276 14.50 9.70 -12.25
N THR A 277 15.57 10.46 -12.08
CA THR A 277 16.75 10.38 -12.98
C THR A 277 17.41 9.01 -12.87
N ILE A 278 17.58 8.50 -11.65
CA ILE A 278 18.17 7.17 -11.42
C ILE A 278 17.25 6.08 -11.95
N SER A 279 15.93 6.17 -11.74
CA SER A 279 14.98 5.15 -12.19
C SER A 279 14.86 5.08 -13.71
N VAL A 280 14.92 6.22 -14.40
CA VAL A 280 14.99 6.27 -15.87
C VAL A 280 16.30 5.66 -16.36
N GLY A 281 17.44 6.00 -15.75
CA GLY A 281 18.74 5.40 -16.07
C GLY A 281 18.74 3.88 -15.88
N LEU A 282 18.23 3.39 -14.75
CA LEU A 282 18.10 1.97 -14.45
C LEU A 282 17.20 1.26 -15.47
N THR A 283 16.05 1.85 -15.79
CA THR A 283 15.14 1.33 -16.82
C THR A 283 15.84 1.23 -18.17
N GLY A 284 16.56 2.27 -18.58
CA GLY A 284 17.34 2.30 -19.82
C GLY A 284 18.43 1.22 -19.87
N VAL A 285 19.20 1.05 -18.80
CA VAL A 285 20.24 0.02 -18.68
C VAL A 285 19.63 -1.39 -18.75
N LEU A 286 18.51 -1.65 -18.06
CA LEU A 286 17.82 -2.94 -18.11
C LEU A 286 17.29 -3.25 -19.51
N LEU A 287 16.74 -2.26 -20.22
CA LEU A 287 16.30 -2.41 -21.60
C LEU A 287 17.48 -2.64 -22.55
N LEU A 288 18.60 -1.94 -22.37
CA LEU A 288 19.83 -2.17 -23.14
C LEU A 288 20.35 -3.60 -22.93
N TYR A 289 20.40 -4.05 -21.67
CA TYR A 289 20.78 -5.41 -21.30
C TYR A 289 19.90 -6.45 -22.02
N ARG A 290 18.58 -6.21 -22.11
CA ARG A 290 17.66 -7.08 -22.87
C ARG A 290 18.13 -7.25 -24.32
N TYR A 291 18.49 -6.17 -25.00
CA TYR A 291 18.95 -6.23 -26.39
C TYR A 291 20.27 -7.00 -26.52
N VAL A 292 21.23 -6.73 -25.63
CA VAL A 292 22.54 -7.40 -25.64
C VAL A 292 22.38 -8.91 -25.44
N VAL A 293 21.62 -9.34 -24.43
CA VAL A 293 21.40 -10.77 -24.13
C VAL A 293 20.60 -11.45 -25.23
N SER A 294 19.58 -10.77 -25.77
CA SER A 294 18.77 -11.31 -26.87
C SER A 294 19.61 -11.53 -28.13
N PHE A 295 20.45 -10.56 -28.49
CA PHE A 295 21.34 -10.66 -29.65
C PHE A 295 22.39 -11.77 -29.47
N ALA A 296 23.01 -11.86 -28.28
CA ALA A 296 23.99 -12.90 -27.97
C ALA A 296 23.39 -14.32 -28.09
N ASN A 297 22.17 -14.54 -27.60
CA ASN A 297 21.49 -15.83 -27.69
C ASN A 297 21.14 -16.22 -29.13
N ILE A 298 20.67 -15.28 -29.95
CA ILE A 298 20.29 -15.52 -31.35
C ILE A 298 21.52 -15.84 -32.20
N ARG A 299 22.64 -15.11 -32.01
CA ARG A 299 23.89 -15.34 -32.74
C ARG A 299 24.46 -16.75 -32.50
N ASN A 300 24.34 -17.27 -31.28
CA ASN A 300 24.89 -18.58 -30.92
C ASN A 300 24.02 -19.77 -31.41
N THR A 301 22.76 -19.54 -31.77
CA THR A 301 21.81 -20.61 -32.15
C THR A 301 21.55 -20.70 -33.65
N LEU A 302 21.79 -19.64 -34.43
CA LEU A 302 21.53 -19.64 -35.88
C LEU A 302 22.82 -19.52 -36.70
N LYS A 303 23.20 -20.62 -37.37
CA LYS A 303 24.34 -20.69 -38.30
C LYS A 303 24.07 -20.04 -39.67
N VAL A 304 22.86 -19.53 -39.95
CA VAL A 304 22.50 -18.88 -41.23
C VAL A 304 21.67 -17.62 -40.99
N ASN A 305 22.09 -16.53 -41.66
CA ASN A 305 21.53 -15.16 -41.68
C ASN A 305 20.77 -14.67 -40.41
N ALA A 306 21.40 -14.79 -39.24
CA ALA A 306 20.87 -14.33 -37.94
C ALA A 306 20.43 -12.85 -37.95
N LEU A 307 20.99 -12.04 -38.84
CA LEU A 307 20.61 -10.63 -39.02
C LEU A 307 19.19 -10.46 -39.55
N HIS A 308 18.69 -11.35 -40.41
CA HIS A 308 17.36 -11.21 -41.00
C HIS A 308 16.26 -11.53 -39.97
N PHE A 309 16.46 -12.58 -39.17
CA PHE A 309 15.57 -12.91 -38.05
C PHE A 309 15.60 -11.82 -36.96
N PHE A 310 16.79 -11.30 -36.64
CA PHE A 310 16.94 -10.21 -35.67
C PHE A 310 16.27 -8.91 -36.13
N LEU A 311 16.43 -8.52 -37.40
CA LEU A 311 15.80 -7.32 -37.95
C LEU A 311 14.27 -7.42 -37.92
N TYR A 312 13.73 -8.60 -38.20
CA TYR A 312 12.29 -8.86 -38.08
C TYR A 312 11.80 -8.81 -36.62
N LEU A 313 12.60 -9.33 -35.68
CA LEU A 313 12.33 -9.23 -34.23
C LEU A 313 12.38 -7.78 -33.73
N CYS A 314 13.38 -7.01 -34.16
CA CYS A 314 13.49 -5.58 -33.84
C CYS A 314 12.33 -4.79 -34.44
N ALA A 315 11.91 -5.08 -35.67
CA ALA A 315 10.74 -4.46 -36.27
C ALA A 315 9.49 -4.71 -35.42
N VAL A 316 9.31 -5.93 -34.90
CA VAL A 316 8.20 -6.31 -34.02
C VAL A 316 8.29 -5.65 -32.64
N GLU A 317 9.47 -5.27 -32.20
CA GLU A 317 9.70 -4.60 -30.93
C GLU A 317 9.53 -3.07 -31.03
N ILE A 318 9.95 -2.48 -32.15
CA ILE A 318 9.90 -1.04 -32.41
C ILE A 318 8.54 -0.62 -32.95
N LEU A 319 7.87 -1.46 -33.77
CA LEU A 319 6.60 -1.11 -34.40
C LEU A 319 5.47 -0.85 -33.39
N PRO A 320 5.25 -1.65 -32.32
CA PRO A 320 4.26 -1.33 -31.29
C PRO A 320 4.58 -0.03 -30.55
N LEU A 321 5.86 0.25 -30.29
CA LEU A 321 6.28 1.51 -29.67
C LEU A 321 6.01 2.71 -30.59
N LEU A 322 6.22 2.54 -31.90
CA LEU A 322 6.00 3.58 -32.90
C LEU A 322 4.50 3.82 -33.14
N VAL A 323 3.68 2.76 -33.14
CA VAL A 323 2.22 2.88 -33.19
C VAL A 323 1.70 3.56 -31.93
N LEU A 324 2.21 3.21 -30.75
CA LEU A 324 1.81 3.83 -29.49
C LEU A 324 2.24 5.31 -29.42
N TYR A 325 3.44 5.64 -29.90
CA TYR A 325 3.90 7.02 -30.06
C TYR A 325 2.96 7.81 -30.97
N LYS A 326 2.62 7.28 -32.14
CA LYS A 326 1.72 7.94 -33.08
C LYS A 326 0.31 8.12 -32.50
N LEU A 327 -0.22 7.10 -31.84
CA LEU A 327 -1.55 7.15 -31.24
C LEU A 327 -1.59 8.16 -30.09
N MET A 328 -0.54 8.22 -29.27
CA MET A 328 -0.37 9.27 -28.26
C MET A 328 -0.29 10.65 -28.93
N ALA A 329 0.53 10.84 -29.95
CA ALA A 329 0.67 12.14 -30.63
C ALA A 329 -0.62 12.62 -31.33
N ASP A 330 -1.39 11.71 -31.92
CA ASP A 330 -2.61 12.04 -32.68
C ASP A 330 -3.82 12.27 -31.76
N TYR A 331 -3.95 11.53 -30.65
CA TYR A 331 -5.14 11.58 -29.77
C TYR A 331 -4.94 12.39 -28.50
N ILE A 332 -3.71 12.49 -28.00
CA ILE A 332 -3.35 13.40 -26.92
C ILE A 332 -2.65 14.54 -27.62
N GLY A 333 -3.28 15.71 -27.69
CA GLY A 333 -2.69 16.95 -28.21
C GLY A 333 -1.51 17.45 -27.36
N GLY A 334 -0.61 16.54 -26.99
CA GLY A 334 0.55 16.75 -26.17
C GLY A 334 1.57 17.55 -26.94
N ARG A 335 1.96 18.67 -26.37
CA ARG A 335 3.22 19.34 -26.67
C ARG A 335 4.33 18.42 -26.17
N PHE A 336 4.73 17.46 -27.00
CA PHE A 336 5.89 16.59 -26.74
C PHE A 336 7.19 17.29 -27.10
#